data_AF-A0A1C6PK42-F1
#
_entry.id   AF-A0A1C6PK42-F1
#
_cell.length_a   1.000
_cell.length_b   1.000
_cell.length_c   1.000
_cell.angle_alpha   90.00
_cell.angle_beta   90.00
_cell.angle_gamma   90.00
#
_symmetry.space_group_name_H-M   'P 1'
#
loop_
_entity.id
_entity.type
_entity.pdbx_description
1 polymer ?
#
loop_
_entity_poly.entity_id
_entity_poly.type
_entity_poly.pdbx_seq_one_letter_code
_entity_poly.pdbx_strand_id
1 'polypeptide(L)'
;MRRTVQQRAPEIQVATRGELSPDAADYAQRKVQALLSRAPEPVLYGRVRLTRTANPATRRPVTAQASLDVNGRVARAQVAGRTATEAADLLHDRLGERLDRLARNWEARRGGMPVSAPNEWRHLSEPTHHPDYFPRPPEERQVVRHKSFTLDRETPDEAAFELEMMDYGFQLFTDIGTGEDSVLYRAGPTGYRLAQLHPRPLGTETSAVPLTVSDLPAPRLTVDEARERLDLAGFPFVFFADAATGRGSVLYHRYDGHYGLVTPAE
;
A
#
# COMPACT_ATOMS: atom_id res chain seq x y z
N MET A 1 -42.16 8.28 -13.30
CA MET A 1 -41.63 9.08 -12.18
C MET A 1 -40.26 8.53 -11.79
N ARG A 2 -39.16 9.21 -12.15
CA ARG A 2 -37.81 8.81 -11.73
C ARG A 2 -37.63 9.27 -10.28
N ARG A 3 -37.55 8.32 -9.36
CA ARG A 3 -37.28 8.59 -7.94
C ARG A 3 -35.82 9.02 -7.86
N THR A 4 -35.56 10.33 -7.84
CA THR A 4 -34.25 10.89 -7.56
C THR A 4 -33.86 10.45 -6.15
N VAL A 5 -33.05 9.40 -6.04
CA VAL A 5 -32.39 9.07 -4.79
C VAL A 5 -31.49 10.27 -4.49
N GLN A 6 -31.85 11.08 -3.51
CA GLN A 6 -30.90 12.03 -2.93
C GLN A 6 -29.73 11.18 -2.42
N GLN A 7 -28.65 11.10 -3.21
CA GLN A 7 -27.39 10.56 -2.72
C GLN A 7 -26.94 11.50 -1.61
N ARG A 8 -27.18 11.08 -0.36
CA ARG A 8 -26.52 11.68 0.80
C ARG A 8 -25.02 11.63 0.50
N ALA A 9 -24.34 12.77 0.63
CA ALA A 9 -22.90 12.79 0.54
C ALA A 9 -22.34 11.70 1.47
N PRO A 10 -21.39 10.87 1.02
CA PRO A 10 -20.89 9.76 1.81
C PRO A 10 -20.28 10.27 3.11
N GLU A 11 -20.46 9.50 4.17
CA GLU A 11 -19.92 9.83 5.47
C GLU A 11 -18.40 9.68 5.43
N ILE A 12 -17.69 10.81 5.58
CA ILE A 12 -16.24 10.82 5.76
C ILE A 12 -15.96 11.06 7.24
N GLN A 13 -15.52 10.01 7.92
CA GLN A 13 -15.13 10.09 9.32
C GLN A 13 -13.69 10.57 9.44
N VAL A 14 -13.45 11.58 10.27
CA VAL A 14 -12.10 12.09 10.54
C VAL A 14 -11.74 11.85 11.99
N ALA A 15 -10.56 11.28 12.23
CA ALA A 15 -10.00 11.11 13.56
C ALA A 15 -8.64 11.82 13.64
N THR A 16 -8.43 12.57 14.71
CA THR A 16 -7.18 13.27 15.01
C THR A 16 -6.51 12.67 16.25
N ARG A 17 -5.18 12.61 16.27
CA ARG A 17 -4.40 12.18 17.43
C ARG A 17 -3.15 13.04 17.60
N GLY A 18 -2.89 13.45 18.84
CA GLY A 18 -1.79 14.35 19.19
C GLY A 18 -2.16 15.82 19.02
N GLU A 19 -1.20 16.70 19.29
CA GLU A 19 -1.38 18.16 19.23
C GLU A 19 -1.47 18.64 17.79
N LEU A 20 -2.68 18.73 17.26
CA LEU A 20 -2.98 19.22 15.92
C LEU A 20 -3.81 20.51 16.03
N SER A 21 -3.77 21.35 14.98
CA SER A 21 -4.65 22.52 14.89
C SER A 21 -6.13 22.09 14.99
N PRO A 22 -6.99 22.85 15.70
CA PRO A 22 -8.43 22.56 15.79
C PRO A 22 -9.09 22.39 14.41
N ASP A 23 -8.66 23.18 13.42
CA ASP A 23 -9.23 23.18 12.07
C ASP A 23 -8.68 22.05 11.17
N ALA A 24 -7.73 21.26 11.67
CA ALA A 24 -7.05 20.23 10.87
C ALA A 24 -8.03 19.14 10.40
N ALA A 25 -8.98 18.75 11.26
CA ALA A 25 -9.97 17.74 10.92
C ALA A 25 -10.86 18.20 9.76
N ASP A 26 -11.42 19.40 9.88
CA ASP A 26 -12.29 20.00 8.86
C ASP A 26 -11.55 20.24 7.55
N TYR A 27 -10.29 20.70 7.62
CA TYR A 27 -9.47 20.92 6.43
C TYR A 27 -9.24 19.61 5.67
N ALA A 28 -8.83 18.55 6.37
CA ALA A 28 -8.61 17.24 5.76
C ALA A 28 -9.91 16.62 5.23
N GLN A 29 -11.04 16.80 5.94
CA GLN A 29 -12.34 16.36 5.47
C GLN A 29 -12.71 17.02 4.15
N ARG A 30 -12.60 18.35 4.05
CA ARG A 30 -12.90 19.10 2.82
C ARG A 30 -12.00 18.65 1.65
N LYS A 31 -10.71 18.48 1.91
CA LYS A 31 -9.74 18.00 0.91
C LYS A 31 -10.11 16.63 0.36
N VAL A 32 -10.51 15.69 1.22
CA VAL A 32 -10.92 14.35 0.77
C VAL A 32 -12.31 14.37 0.12
N GLN A 33 -13.25 15.17 0.62
CA GLN A 33 -14.57 15.36 -0.01
C GLN A 33 -14.46 15.89 -1.45
N ALA A 34 -13.51 16.78 -1.73
CA ALA A 34 -13.27 17.31 -3.06
C ALA A 34 -12.86 16.23 -4.09
N LEU A 35 -12.38 15.06 -3.63
CA LEU A 35 -11.98 13.96 -4.50
C LEU A 35 -13.12 13.02 -4.88
N LEU A 36 -14.27 13.08 -4.19
CA LEU A 36 -15.36 12.14 -4.41
C LEU A 36 -15.91 12.20 -5.85
N SER A 37 -15.86 13.36 -6.48
CA SER A 37 -16.27 13.56 -7.88
C SER A 37 -15.33 12.92 -8.90
N ARG A 38 -14.09 12.56 -8.50
CA ARG A 38 -13.11 11.87 -9.36
C ARG A 38 -13.24 10.36 -9.30
N ALA A 39 -14.00 9.83 -8.34
CA ALA A 39 -14.19 8.39 -8.22
C ALA A 39 -15.04 7.86 -9.39
N PRO A 40 -14.65 6.74 -10.03
CA PRO A 40 -15.39 6.19 -11.17
C PRO A 40 -16.73 5.56 -10.81
N GLU A 41 -16.95 5.30 -9.52
CA GLU A 41 -18.14 4.69 -8.94
C GLU A 41 -18.48 5.41 -7.62
N PRO A 42 -19.71 5.24 -7.08
CA PRO A 42 -20.10 5.88 -5.83
C PRO A 42 -19.17 5.50 -4.68
N VAL A 43 -18.69 6.51 -3.95
CA VAL A 43 -18.00 6.30 -2.68
C VAL A 43 -19.03 6.00 -1.60
N LEU A 44 -18.92 4.85 -0.94
CA LEU A 44 -19.86 4.39 0.08
C LEU A 44 -19.47 4.87 1.48
N TYR A 45 -18.17 4.92 1.77
CA TYR A 45 -17.63 5.31 3.07
C TYR A 45 -16.23 5.89 2.92
N GLY A 46 -15.86 6.82 3.80
CA GLY A 46 -14.50 7.35 3.88
C GLY A 46 -14.00 7.47 5.33
N ARG A 47 -12.72 7.21 5.52
CA ARG A 47 -12.04 7.44 6.80
C ARG A 47 -10.73 8.18 6.60
N VAL A 48 -10.53 9.24 7.38
CA VAL A 48 -9.29 10.00 7.44
C VAL A 48 -8.74 9.96 8.86
N ARG A 49 -7.43 9.75 8.98
CA ARG A 49 -6.70 9.78 10.25
C ARG A 49 -5.54 10.75 10.13
N LEU A 50 -5.49 11.72 11.03
CA LEU A 50 -4.36 12.62 11.21
C LEU A 50 -3.68 12.31 12.54
N THR A 51 -2.38 12.11 12.53
CA THR A 51 -1.61 11.83 13.75
C THR A 51 -0.35 12.69 13.77
N ARG A 52 -0.14 13.45 14.85
CA ARG A 52 1.13 14.11 15.11
C ARG A 52 1.96 13.29 16.10
N THR A 53 3.18 12.96 15.70
CA THR A 53 4.18 12.34 16.57
C THR A 53 4.89 13.43 17.38
N ALA A 54 5.10 13.19 18.68
CA ALA A 54 5.69 14.16 19.60
C ALA A 54 7.23 14.30 19.49
N ASN A 55 7.89 13.46 18.70
CA ASN A 55 9.35 13.46 18.58
C ASN A 55 9.86 14.69 17.79
N PRO A 56 10.66 15.58 18.40
CA PRO A 56 11.20 16.77 17.73
C PRO A 56 12.18 16.46 16.59
N ALA A 57 12.82 15.28 16.60
CA ALA A 57 13.78 14.89 15.56
C ALA A 57 13.11 14.48 14.24
N THR A 58 11.80 14.24 14.24
CA THR A 58 11.06 13.83 13.04
C THR A 58 10.83 15.03 12.12
N ARG A 59 11.49 15.05 10.96
CA ARG A 59 11.38 16.15 9.97
C ARG A 59 9.96 16.39 9.47
N ARG A 60 9.13 15.34 9.42
CA ARG A 60 7.72 15.36 8.99
C ARG A 60 6.85 14.68 10.06
N PRO A 61 6.53 15.36 11.17
CA PRO A 61 5.93 14.72 12.34
C PRO A 61 4.43 14.43 12.19
N VAL A 62 3.78 14.92 11.12
CA VAL A 62 2.33 14.71 10.90
C VAL A 62 2.11 13.64 9.84
N THR A 63 1.48 12.54 10.22
CA THR A 63 1.04 11.50 9.30
C THR A 63 -0.44 11.66 9.01
N ALA A 64 -0.81 11.62 7.74
CA ALA A 64 -2.20 11.59 7.28
C ALA A 64 -2.46 10.29 6.52
N GLN A 65 -3.58 9.63 6.83
CA GLN A 65 -4.02 8.42 6.16
C GLN A 65 -5.48 8.56 5.76
N ALA A 66 -5.82 8.24 4.51
CA ALA A 66 -7.20 8.15 4.04
C ALA A 66 -7.49 6.74 3.51
N SER A 67 -8.74 6.33 3.61
CA SER A 67 -9.27 5.13 2.96
C SER A 67 -10.69 5.42 2.50
N LEU A 68 -10.95 5.27 1.21
CA LEU A 68 -12.25 5.45 0.57
C LEU A 68 -12.74 4.12 0.03
N ASP A 69 -13.96 3.73 0.38
CA ASP A 69 -14.67 2.60 -0.21
C ASP A 69 -15.41 3.09 -1.47
N VAL A 70 -14.92 2.69 -2.63
CA VAL A 70 -15.46 3.02 -3.95
C VAL A 70 -16.23 1.79 -4.45
N ASN A 71 -17.51 1.70 -4.08
CA ASN A 71 -18.41 0.60 -4.43
C ASN A 71 -17.82 -0.80 -4.18
N GLY A 72 -17.23 -1.00 -2.99
CA GLY A 72 -16.60 -2.25 -2.56
C GLY A 72 -15.08 -2.33 -2.80
N ARG A 73 -14.48 -1.35 -3.50
CA ARG A 73 -13.03 -1.28 -3.72
C ARG A 73 -12.40 -0.19 -2.88
N VAL A 74 -11.42 -0.54 -2.05
CA VAL A 74 -10.79 0.43 -1.16
C VAL A 74 -9.63 1.13 -1.87
N ALA A 75 -9.69 2.46 -1.94
CA ALA A 75 -8.56 3.32 -2.29
C ALA A 75 -7.97 3.95 -1.02
N ARG A 76 -6.73 3.60 -0.71
CA ARG A 76 -5.99 4.09 0.45
C ARG A 76 -4.84 5.00 0.02
N ALA A 77 -4.52 5.96 0.87
CA ALA A 77 -3.32 6.77 0.75
C ALA A 77 -2.76 7.07 2.13
N GLN A 78 -1.44 7.08 2.25
CA GLN A 78 -0.73 7.47 3.48
C GLN A 78 0.46 8.38 3.16
N VAL A 79 0.58 9.49 3.88
CA VAL A 79 1.61 10.51 3.66
C VAL A 79 2.13 11.07 4.98
N ALA A 80 3.34 11.62 4.95
CA ALA A 80 3.90 12.42 6.04
C ALA A 80 4.21 13.84 5.58
N GLY A 81 3.85 14.83 6.41
CA GLY A 81 4.07 16.26 6.21
C GLY A 81 4.62 16.94 7.47
N ARG A 82 5.09 18.17 7.32
CA ARG A 82 5.57 19.01 8.43
C ARG A 82 4.41 19.56 9.24
N THR A 83 3.30 19.85 8.58
CA THR A 83 2.06 20.37 9.18
C THR A 83 0.85 19.51 8.81
N ALA A 84 -0.26 19.67 9.53
CA ALA A 84 -1.51 19.02 9.20
C ALA A 84 -2.06 19.43 7.83
N THR A 85 -1.90 20.70 7.46
CA THR A 85 -2.29 21.25 6.16
C THR A 85 -1.48 20.63 5.03
N GLU A 86 -0.15 20.63 5.14
CA GLU A 86 0.74 20.00 4.15
C GLU A 86 0.43 18.50 4.02
N ALA A 87 0.23 17.80 5.14
CA ALA A 87 -0.12 16.37 5.11
C ALA A 87 -1.49 16.13 4.45
N ALA A 88 -2.47 17.02 4.66
CA ALA A 88 -3.78 16.92 4.00
C ALA A 88 -3.71 17.23 2.50
N ASP A 89 -2.86 18.16 2.08
CA ASP A 89 -2.61 18.45 0.65
C ASP A 89 -1.94 17.27 -0.05
N LEU A 90 -0.85 16.75 0.53
CA LEU A 90 -0.17 15.55 0.02
C LEU A 90 -1.13 14.35 -0.04
N LEU A 91 -2.03 14.23 0.94
CA LEU A 91 -3.03 13.17 0.97
C LEU A 91 -4.05 13.33 -0.16
N HIS A 92 -4.49 14.57 -0.43
CA HIS A 92 -5.39 14.89 -1.53
C HIS A 92 -4.77 14.49 -2.87
N ASP A 93 -3.53 14.90 -3.12
CA ASP A 93 -2.84 14.63 -4.38
C ASP A 93 -2.67 13.13 -4.60
N ARG A 94 -2.12 12.43 -3.61
CA ARG A 94 -1.86 10.98 -3.68
C ARG A 94 -3.15 10.17 -3.87
N LEU A 95 -4.21 10.50 -3.12
CA LEU A 95 -5.49 9.80 -3.24
C LEU A 95 -6.16 10.10 -4.59
N GLY A 96 -6.04 11.34 -5.09
CA GLY A 96 -6.51 11.74 -6.40
C GLY A 96 -5.88 10.90 -7.52
N GLU A 97 -4.56 10.72 -7.50
CA GLU A 97 -3.90 9.86 -8.49
C GLU A 97 -4.37 8.40 -8.44
N ARG A 98 -4.70 7.88 -7.24
CA ARG A 98 -5.23 6.51 -7.10
C ARG A 98 -6.64 6.40 -7.67
N LEU A 99 -7.49 7.38 -7.45
CA LEU A 99 -8.83 7.42 -8.03
C LEU A 99 -8.79 7.53 -9.56
N ASP A 100 -7.89 8.34 -10.12
CA ASP A 100 -7.71 8.42 -11.58
C ASP A 100 -7.23 7.08 -12.17
N ARG A 101 -6.30 6.40 -11.48
CA ARG A 101 -5.83 5.06 -11.89
C ARG A 101 -6.95 4.03 -11.81
N LEU A 102 -7.75 4.06 -10.74
CA LEU A 102 -8.93 3.23 -10.59
C LEU A 102 -9.90 3.46 -11.76
N ALA A 103 -10.16 4.72 -12.13
CA ALA A 103 -11.03 5.07 -13.25
C ALA A 103 -10.55 4.51 -14.59
N ARG A 104 -9.26 4.67 -14.92
CA ARG A 104 -8.67 4.11 -16.15
C ARG A 104 -8.80 2.58 -16.22
N ASN A 105 -8.58 1.88 -15.10
CA ASN A 105 -8.75 0.42 -15.05
C ASN A 105 -10.23 0.00 -15.22
N TRP A 106 -11.15 0.78 -14.64
CA TRP A 106 -12.60 0.56 -14.81
C TRP A 106 -13.06 0.75 -16.27
N GLU A 107 -12.55 1.76 -16.96
CA GLU A 107 -12.81 2.00 -18.39
C GLU A 107 -12.31 0.85 -19.27
N ALA A 108 -11.07 0.38 -19.03
CA ALA A 108 -10.51 -0.76 -19.75
C ALA A 108 -11.34 -2.05 -19.57
N ARG A 109 -11.92 -2.26 -18.37
CA ARG A 109 -12.77 -3.43 -18.08
C ARG A 109 -14.17 -3.34 -18.69
N ARG A 110 -14.75 -2.15 -18.88
CA ARG A 110 -16.03 -1.96 -19.61
C ARG A 110 -15.85 -1.94 -21.14
N GLY A 111 -14.68 -1.57 -21.63
CA GLY A 111 -14.37 -1.41 -23.06
C GLY A 111 -13.91 -2.67 -23.81
N GLY A 112 -13.87 -3.84 -23.17
CA GLY A 112 -13.63 -5.12 -23.84
C GLY A 112 -12.26 -5.34 -24.50
N MET A 113 -11.30 -4.42 -24.31
CA MET A 113 -9.91 -4.57 -24.75
C MET A 113 -8.99 -3.83 -23.78
N PRO A 114 -7.90 -4.44 -23.28
CA PRO A 114 -6.83 -3.70 -22.64
C PRO A 114 -6.13 -2.88 -23.73
N VAL A 115 -6.53 -1.63 -23.91
CA VAL A 115 -5.76 -0.69 -24.71
C VAL A 115 -4.56 -0.29 -23.85
N SER A 116 -3.45 -1.03 -24.01
CA SER A 116 -2.13 -0.47 -23.74
C SER A 116 -1.96 0.72 -24.67
N ALA A 117 -2.33 1.90 -24.20
CA ALA A 117 -1.91 3.14 -24.85
C ALA A 117 -0.38 3.24 -24.67
N PRO A 118 0.41 3.23 -25.75
CA PRO A 118 1.84 3.44 -25.65
C PRO A 118 2.07 4.89 -25.24
N ASN A 119 2.95 5.08 -24.25
CA ASN A 119 3.59 6.35 -23.93
C ASN A 119 2.69 7.45 -23.34
N GLU A 120 2.46 7.37 -22.03
CA GLU A 120 2.63 8.53 -21.14
C GLU A 120 2.69 8.04 -19.68
N TRP A 121 3.67 7.18 -19.39
CA TRP A 121 4.19 7.08 -18.02
C TRP A 121 4.93 8.38 -17.75
N ARG A 122 4.17 9.45 -17.43
CA ARG A 122 4.77 10.71 -17.00
C ARG A 122 5.55 10.40 -15.73
N HIS A 123 6.87 10.37 -15.91
CA HIS A 123 7.85 10.40 -14.85
C HIS A 123 7.50 11.51 -13.87
N LEU A 124 6.81 11.13 -12.79
CA LEU A 124 6.89 11.83 -11.51
C LEU A 124 7.52 10.85 -10.55
N SER A 125 8.80 10.62 -10.82
CA SER A 125 9.78 10.22 -9.84
C SER A 125 9.82 11.28 -8.75
N GLU A 126 9.08 11.06 -7.67
CA GLU A 126 9.63 11.29 -6.35
C GLU A 126 9.82 9.91 -5.70
N PRO A 127 10.93 9.67 -4.97
CA PRO A 127 10.93 8.61 -3.98
C PRO A 127 9.68 8.84 -3.15
N THR A 128 8.74 7.92 -3.22
CA THR A 128 7.57 7.95 -2.35
C THR A 128 8.15 8.04 -0.96
N HIS A 129 8.05 9.23 -0.34
CA HIS A 129 8.61 9.50 0.98
C HIS A 129 7.80 8.64 1.95
N HIS A 130 8.15 7.36 2.03
CA HIS A 130 7.74 6.51 3.12
C HIS A 130 8.22 7.25 4.36
N PRO A 131 7.35 7.51 5.34
CA PRO A 131 7.79 8.15 6.57
C PRO A 131 8.96 7.35 7.12
N ASP A 132 10.06 8.03 7.43
CA ASP A 132 11.14 7.44 8.22
C ASP A 132 10.48 6.79 9.45
N TYR A 133 10.68 5.49 9.64
CA TYR A 133 10.14 4.81 10.81
C TYR A 133 10.78 5.39 12.06
N PHE A 134 10.04 5.36 13.17
CA PHE A 134 10.59 5.82 14.45
C PHE A 134 11.87 5.03 14.76
N PRO A 135 13.03 5.71 14.95
CA PRO A 135 14.31 5.03 15.11
C PRO A 135 14.38 4.41 16.52
N ARG A 136 13.97 3.13 16.64
CA ARG A 136 14.19 2.34 17.86
C ARG A 136 15.53 1.64 17.80
N PRO A 137 16.28 1.56 18.91
CA PRO A 137 17.39 0.63 19.04
C PRO A 137 16.91 -0.80 18.72
N PRO A 138 17.68 -1.61 17.97
CA PRO A 138 17.29 -2.98 17.62
C PRO A 138 16.86 -3.83 18.82
N GLU A 139 17.50 -3.62 19.99
CA GLU A 139 17.20 -4.38 21.22
C GLU A 139 15.79 -4.08 21.76
N GLU A 140 15.22 -2.91 21.44
CA GLU A 140 13.88 -2.50 21.86
C GLU A 140 12.79 -2.89 20.84
N ARG A 141 13.17 -3.37 19.65
CA ARG A 141 12.22 -3.70 18.59
C ARG A 141 11.57 -5.06 18.84
N GLN A 142 10.25 -5.11 18.67
CA GLN A 142 9.43 -6.29 18.91
C GLN A 142 8.44 -6.45 17.75
N VAL A 143 7.96 -7.66 17.53
CA VAL A 143 6.83 -7.91 16.61
C VAL A 143 5.54 -7.55 17.34
N VAL A 144 5.09 -6.30 17.21
CA VAL A 144 3.89 -5.80 17.90
C VAL A 144 2.61 -6.04 17.10
N ARG A 145 2.74 -6.40 15.82
CA ARG A 145 1.60 -6.69 14.96
C ARG A 145 1.86 -7.94 14.15
N HIS A 146 1.03 -8.95 14.36
CA HIS A 146 0.95 -10.13 13.52
C HIS A 146 -0.38 -10.10 12.76
N LYS A 147 -0.32 -10.18 11.44
CA LYS A 147 -1.48 -10.33 10.56
C LYS A 147 -1.37 -11.70 9.89
N SER A 148 -2.18 -12.65 10.36
CA SER A 148 -2.38 -13.92 9.68
C SER A 148 -3.64 -13.82 8.82
N PHE A 149 -3.52 -14.13 7.53
CA PHE A 149 -4.65 -14.15 6.59
C PHE A 149 -4.42 -15.20 5.50
N THR A 150 -5.50 -15.76 4.97
CA THR A 150 -5.44 -16.57 3.75
C THR A 150 -4.88 -15.72 2.62
N LEU A 151 -3.81 -16.18 1.97
CA LEU A 151 -3.26 -15.46 0.83
C LEU A 151 -4.26 -15.50 -0.32
N ASP A 152 -4.56 -14.33 -0.86
CA ASP A 152 -5.34 -14.22 -2.07
C ASP A 152 -4.57 -14.88 -3.22
N ARG A 153 -5.31 -15.57 -4.10
CA ARG A 153 -4.76 -16.12 -5.33
C ARG A 153 -4.92 -15.08 -6.41
N GLU A 154 -3.81 -14.52 -6.85
CA GLU A 154 -3.79 -13.35 -7.74
C GLU A 154 -2.74 -13.55 -8.85
N THR A 155 -2.93 -12.85 -9.97
CA THR A 155 -1.87 -12.64 -10.95
C THR A 155 -0.93 -11.51 -10.52
N PRO A 156 0.31 -11.42 -11.04
CA PRO A 156 1.19 -10.28 -10.75
C PRO A 156 0.58 -8.91 -11.09
N ASP A 157 -0.30 -8.86 -12.11
CA ASP A 157 -0.99 -7.62 -12.50
C ASP A 157 -2.06 -7.21 -11.48
N GLU A 158 -2.82 -8.17 -10.94
CA GLU A 158 -3.78 -7.94 -9.86
C GLU A 158 -3.06 -7.54 -8.58
N ALA A 159 -1.98 -8.23 -8.22
CA ALA A 159 -1.15 -7.90 -7.07
C ALA A 159 -0.55 -6.48 -7.18
N ALA A 160 -0.12 -6.07 -8.38
CA ALA A 160 0.36 -4.71 -8.63
C ALA A 160 -0.76 -3.67 -8.48
N PHE A 161 -1.97 -3.98 -8.94
CA PHE A 161 -3.14 -3.11 -8.75
C PHE A 161 -3.49 -2.95 -7.26
N GLU A 162 -3.52 -4.05 -6.50
CA GLU A 162 -3.78 -4.04 -5.06
C GLU A 162 -2.69 -3.28 -4.28
N LEU A 163 -1.42 -3.55 -4.57
CA LEU A 163 -0.27 -2.83 -4.01
C LEU A 163 -0.45 -1.31 -4.15
N GLU A 164 -0.93 -0.86 -5.31
CA GLU A 164 -1.21 0.55 -5.56
C GLU A 164 -2.43 1.08 -4.84
N MET A 165 -3.57 0.41 -4.95
CA MET A 165 -4.83 0.86 -4.37
C MET A 165 -4.76 0.91 -2.85
N MET A 166 -4.03 -0.02 -2.25
CA MET A 166 -3.88 -0.10 -0.80
C MET A 166 -2.69 0.71 -0.27
N ASP A 167 -1.92 1.31 -1.17
CA ASP A 167 -0.73 2.10 -0.84
C ASP A 167 0.29 1.32 -0.01
N TYR A 168 0.45 0.04 -0.35
CA TYR A 168 1.36 -0.88 0.32
C TYR A 168 2.76 -0.80 -0.29
N GLY A 169 3.78 -1.13 0.53
CA GLY A 169 5.16 -1.26 0.07
C GLY A 169 5.46 -2.62 -0.57
N PHE A 170 4.65 -3.63 -0.26
CA PHE A 170 4.70 -4.98 -0.80
C PHE A 170 3.30 -5.61 -0.80
N GLN A 171 3.08 -6.60 -1.66
CA GLN A 171 1.87 -7.43 -1.71
C GLN A 171 2.30 -8.90 -1.66
N LEU A 172 1.86 -9.63 -0.64
CA LEU A 172 2.10 -11.07 -0.49
C LEU A 172 0.84 -11.81 -0.94
N PHE A 173 0.99 -12.74 -1.88
CA PHE A 173 -0.10 -13.46 -2.52
C PHE A 173 0.38 -14.85 -2.99
N THR A 174 -0.54 -15.72 -3.36
CA THR A 174 -0.19 -16.95 -4.09
C THR A 174 -0.39 -16.71 -5.58
N ASP A 175 0.68 -16.76 -6.36
CA ASP A 175 0.59 -16.51 -7.80
C ASP A 175 -0.23 -17.60 -8.50
N ILE A 176 -1.26 -17.21 -9.25
CA ILE A 176 -2.11 -18.13 -10.00
C ILE A 176 -1.29 -18.91 -11.05
N GLY A 177 -0.33 -18.24 -11.70
CA GLY A 177 0.44 -18.84 -12.79
C GLY A 177 1.39 -19.93 -12.34
N THR A 178 2.07 -19.72 -11.21
CA THR A 178 3.10 -20.63 -10.69
C THR A 178 2.65 -21.48 -9.51
N GLY A 179 1.60 -21.05 -8.80
CA GLY A 179 1.16 -21.64 -7.53
C GLY A 179 2.06 -21.32 -6.34
N GLU A 180 3.10 -20.49 -6.53
CA GLU A 180 4.07 -20.17 -5.49
C GLU A 180 3.62 -18.96 -4.67
N ASP A 181 3.83 -19.02 -3.36
CA ASP A 181 3.74 -17.82 -2.53
C ASP A 181 4.80 -16.82 -3.01
N SER A 182 4.35 -15.61 -3.29
CA SER A 182 5.12 -14.59 -3.97
C SER A 182 4.91 -13.23 -3.33
N VAL A 183 5.97 -12.42 -3.30
CA VAL A 183 5.89 -11.02 -2.91
C VAL A 183 6.16 -10.13 -4.11
N LEU A 184 5.27 -9.18 -4.36
CA LEU A 184 5.44 -8.14 -5.37
C LEU A 184 5.67 -6.79 -4.69
N TYR A 185 6.67 -6.06 -5.13
CA TYR A 185 7.05 -4.76 -4.58
C TYR A 185 7.64 -3.86 -5.66
N ARG A 186 7.72 -2.56 -5.39
CA ARG A 186 8.35 -1.62 -6.34
C ARG A 186 9.87 -1.74 -6.30
N ALA A 187 10.48 -1.85 -7.47
CA ALA A 187 11.93 -1.89 -7.60
C ALA A 187 12.41 -1.02 -8.77
N GLY A 188 13.43 -0.20 -8.50
CA GLY A 188 13.99 0.72 -9.50
C GLY A 188 13.04 1.86 -9.88
N PRO A 189 13.41 2.67 -10.88
CA PRO A 189 12.71 3.93 -11.19
C PRO A 189 11.33 3.77 -11.85
N THR A 190 10.91 2.59 -12.32
CA THR A 190 9.73 2.48 -13.21
C THR A 190 8.90 1.19 -13.15
N GLY A 191 9.13 0.24 -12.22
CA GLY A 191 8.35 -0.99 -12.26
C GLY A 191 8.27 -1.81 -10.98
N TYR A 192 8.06 -3.10 -11.15
CA TYR A 192 7.82 -4.07 -10.10
C TYR A 192 8.88 -5.15 -10.09
N ARG A 193 9.09 -5.73 -8.92
CA ARG A 193 9.87 -6.94 -8.73
C ARG A 193 9.03 -7.98 -8.02
N LEU A 194 9.06 -9.20 -8.56
CA LEU A 194 8.47 -10.39 -8.00
C LEU A 194 9.57 -11.24 -7.38
N ALA A 195 9.40 -11.66 -6.13
CA ALA A 195 10.21 -12.71 -5.52
C ALA A 195 9.28 -13.84 -5.09
N GLN A 196 9.67 -15.08 -5.40
CA GLN A 196 8.89 -16.28 -5.13
C GLN A 196 9.61 -17.16 -4.14
N LEU A 197 8.88 -18.01 -3.41
CA LEU A 197 9.49 -19.03 -2.56
C LEU A 197 10.49 -19.88 -3.35
N HIS A 198 9.99 -20.47 -4.44
CA HIS A 198 10.79 -21.19 -5.41
C HIS A 198 10.65 -20.48 -6.76
N PRO A 199 11.71 -19.82 -7.26
CA PRO A 199 11.66 -19.08 -8.50
C PRO A 199 11.24 -19.99 -9.64
N ARG A 200 10.15 -19.63 -10.30
CA ARG A 200 9.75 -20.24 -11.56
C ARG A 200 9.78 -19.15 -12.63
N PRO A 201 10.26 -19.49 -13.84
CA PRO A 201 10.11 -18.57 -14.95
C PRO A 201 8.61 -18.30 -15.15
N LEU A 202 8.24 -17.03 -15.21
CA LEU A 202 6.89 -16.65 -15.63
C LEU A 202 6.69 -17.15 -17.07
N GLY A 203 5.51 -17.72 -17.34
CA GLY A 203 5.13 -18.09 -18.70
C GLY A 203 5.20 -16.89 -19.63
N THR A 204 5.38 -17.14 -20.93
CA THR A 204 5.51 -16.14 -22.01
C THR A 204 4.34 -15.14 -22.14
N GLU A 205 3.29 -15.24 -21.33
CA GLU A 205 2.22 -14.25 -21.24
C GLU A 205 2.68 -13.09 -20.35
N THR A 206 3.25 -12.10 -21.01
CA THR A 206 3.74 -10.82 -20.49
C THR A 206 2.77 -10.18 -19.50
N SER A 207 3.20 -10.04 -18.25
CA SER A 207 2.57 -9.14 -17.27
C SER A 207 2.33 -7.77 -17.92
N ALA A 208 1.14 -7.21 -17.73
CA ALA A 208 0.77 -5.89 -18.23
C ALA A 208 1.58 -4.77 -17.56
N VAL A 209 2.18 -5.05 -16.40
CA VAL A 209 3.08 -4.14 -15.70
C VAL A 209 4.55 -4.46 -15.98
N PRO A 210 5.45 -3.45 -15.99
CA PRO A 210 6.89 -3.70 -16.10
C PRO A 210 7.37 -4.48 -14.87
N LEU A 211 7.65 -5.78 -15.07
CA LEU A 211 7.92 -6.74 -14.00
C LEU A 211 9.28 -7.40 -14.20
N THR A 212 10.07 -7.46 -13.13
CA THR A 212 11.29 -8.27 -13.03
C THR A 212 11.08 -9.40 -12.03
N VAL A 213 11.63 -10.59 -12.31
CA VAL A 213 11.55 -11.74 -11.41
C VAL A 213 12.90 -11.97 -10.75
N SER A 214 12.89 -12.22 -9.44
CA SER A 214 14.09 -12.61 -8.70
C SER A 214 14.41 -14.07 -8.97
N ASP A 215 15.62 -14.35 -9.47
CA ASP A 215 16.11 -15.71 -9.68
C ASP A 215 16.55 -16.42 -8.39
N LEU A 216 16.60 -15.68 -7.28
CA LEU A 216 16.97 -16.21 -5.97
C LEU A 216 15.72 -16.70 -5.21
N PRO A 217 15.73 -17.92 -4.66
CA PRO A 217 14.67 -18.41 -3.81
C PRO A 217 14.59 -17.62 -2.51
N ALA A 218 13.40 -17.55 -1.92
CA ALA A 218 13.24 -16.98 -0.61
C ALA A 218 14.05 -17.79 0.41
N PRO A 219 14.88 -17.15 1.26
CA PRO A 219 15.63 -17.87 2.28
C PRO A 219 14.65 -18.52 3.27
N ARG A 220 14.98 -19.72 3.75
CA ARG A 220 14.22 -20.35 4.83
C ARG A 220 14.73 -19.83 6.16
N LEU A 221 13.86 -19.14 6.91
CA LEU A 221 14.23 -18.44 8.14
C LEU A 221 13.16 -18.64 9.23
N THR A 222 13.59 -18.61 10.48
CA THR A 222 12.73 -18.31 11.62
C THR A 222 12.43 -16.81 11.66
N VAL A 223 11.41 -16.41 12.43
CA VAL A 223 11.06 -14.98 12.62
C VAL A 223 12.25 -14.20 13.22
N ASP A 224 13.02 -14.81 14.12
CA ASP A 224 14.17 -14.13 14.74
C ASP A 224 15.33 -13.95 13.76
N GLU A 225 15.65 -14.95 12.94
CA GLU A 225 16.66 -14.79 11.86
C GLU A 225 16.20 -13.76 10.82
N ALA A 226 14.90 -13.66 10.53
CA ALA A 226 14.35 -12.64 9.66
C ALA A 226 14.50 -11.23 10.25
N ARG A 227 14.40 -11.07 11.59
CA ARG A 227 14.64 -9.79 12.28
C ARG A 227 16.09 -9.35 12.14
N GLU A 228 17.03 -10.25 12.42
CA GLU A 228 18.47 -9.97 12.26
C GLU A 228 18.80 -9.54 10.83
N ARG A 229 18.24 -10.25 9.84
CA ARG A 229 18.43 -9.92 8.43
C ARG A 229 17.85 -8.56 8.05
N LEU A 230 16.67 -8.22 8.57
CA LEU A 230 16.03 -6.93 8.31
C LEU A 230 16.86 -5.78 8.87
N ASP A 231 17.42 -5.94 10.07
CA ASP A 231 18.27 -4.93 10.71
C ASP A 231 19.62 -4.76 10.01
N LEU A 232 20.24 -5.85 9.55
CA LEU A 232 21.56 -5.83 8.90
C LEU A 232 21.52 -5.25 7.49
N ALA A 233 20.46 -5.53 6.74
CA ALA A 233 20.41 -5.19 5.31
C ALA A 233 19.77 -3.82 5.02
N GLY A 234 19.13 -3.19 6.01
CA GLY A 234 18.45 -1.90 5.84
C GLY A 234 17.31 -1.94 4.82
N PHE A 235 16.82 -3.14 4.48
CA PHE A 235 15.69 -3.30 3.56
C PHE A 235 14.38 -2.85 4.23
N PRO A 236 13.37 -2.41 3.47
CA PRO A 236 12.08 -2.04 4.04
C PRO A 236 11.30 -3.25 4.60
N PHE A 237 11.59 -4.45 4.10
CA PHE A 237 11.02 -5.72 4.53
C PHE A 237 11.93 -6.90 4.16
N VAL A 238 11.68 -8.06 4.76
CA VAL A 238 12.27 -9.35 4.42
C VAL A 238 11.15 -10.33 4.07
N PHE A 239 11.22 -10.91 2.87
CA PHE A 239 10.39 -12.04 2.45
C PHE A 239 11.18 -13.34 2.61
N PHE A 240 10.57 -14.35 3.22
CA PHE A 240 11.23 -15.61 3.58
C PHE A 240 10.24 -16.77 3.59
N ALA A 241 10.76 -17.99 3.41
CA ALA A 241 10.02 -19.21 3.72
C ALA A 241 10.06 -19.42 5.23
N ASP A 242 8.91 -19.39 5.89
CA ASP A 242 8.85 -19.64 7.33
C ASP A 242 9.33 -21.05 7.66
N ALA A 243 10.28 -21.17 8.59
CA ALA A 243 10.94 -22.44 8.87
C ALA A 243 9.99 -23.54 9.39
N ALA A 244 8.90 -23.16 10.06
CA ALA A 244 7.93 -24.08 10.63
C ALA A 244 6.90 -24.55 9.60
N THR A 245 6.38 -23.63 8.78
CA THR A 245 5.27 -23.89 7.85
C THR A 245 5.72 -24.12 6.41
N GLY A 246 6.91 -23.66 6.03
CA GLY A 246 7.39 -23.63 4.65
C GLY A 246 6.67 -22.60 3.77
N ARG A 247 5.73 -21.82 4.31
CA ARG A 247 4.93 -20.82 3.58
C ARG A 247 5.62 -19.47 3.54
N GLY A 248 5.28 -18.67 2.54
CA GLY A 248 5.88 -17.35 2.31
C GLY A 248 5.41 -16.35 3.35
N SER A 249 6.33 -15.75 4.10
CA SER A 249 6.06 -14.76 5.14
C SER A 249 6.85 -13.48 4.91
N VAL A 250 6.31 -12.34 5.38
CA VAL A 250 6.96 -11.04 5.27
C VAL A 250 7.09 -10.37 6.63
N LEU A 251 8.32 -10.01 6.99
CA LEU A 251 8.63 -9.17 8.14
C LEU A 251 8.99 -7.76 7.65
N TYR A 252 8.46 -6.71 8.28
CA TYR A 252 8.70 -5.33 7.83
C TYR A 252 8.74 -4.32 8.99
N HIS A 253 9.36 -3.16 8.75
CA HIS A 253 9.35 -2.05 9.70
C HIS A 253 8.01 -1.32 9.72
N ARG A 254 7.46 -1.15 10.92
CA ARG A 254 6.29 -0.29 11.14
C ARG A 254 6.73 1.15 11.38
N TYR A 255 5.80 2.07 11.15
CA TYR A 255 6.00 3.50 11.41
C TYR A 255 6.38 3.80 12.88
N ASP A 256 5.89 2.98 13.81
CA ASP A 256 6.17 3.10 15.24
C ASP A 256 7.55 2.55 15.63
N GLY A 257 8.35 2.07 14.66
CA GLY A 257 9.71 1.57 14.85
C GLY A 257 9.80 0.10 15.27
N HIS A 258 8.66 -0.54 15.53
CA HIS A 258 8.59 -1.98 15.79
C HIS A 258 8.42 -2.76 14.48
N TYR A 259 8.30 -4.08 14.56
CA TYR A 259 8.07 -4.92 13.39
C TYR A 259 6.59 -5.28 13.22
N GLY A 260 6.20 -5.43 11.96
CA GLY A 260 4.99 -6.13 11.56
C GLY A 260 5.38 -7.46 10.92
N LEU A 261 4.63 -8.50 11.23
CA LEU A 261 4.75 -9.82 10.62
C LEU A 261 3.45 -10.13 9.87
N VAL A 262 3.59 -10.53 8.62
CA VAL A 262 2.52 -11.08 7.79
C VAL A 262 2.83 -12.54 7.54
N THR A 263 1.89 -13.42 7.92
CA THR A 263 1.97 -14.85 7.61
C THR A 263 0.68 -15.31 6.95
N PRO A 264 0.75 -16.38 6.14
CA PRO A 264 -0.44 -17.08 5.70
C PRO A 264 -1.20 -17.64 6.91
N ALA A 265 -2.52 -17.69 6.81
CA ALA A 265 -3.35 -18.50 7.71
C ALA A 265 -3.25 -19.97 7.28
N GLU A 266 -3.36 -20.87 8.26
CA GLU A 266 -3.48 -22.32 8.03
C GLU A 266 -4.77 -22.69 7.28
#